data_AF-A0A3R7P9L6-F1
#
_entry.id   AF-A0A3R7P9L6-F1
#
_cell.length_a   1.000
_cell.length_b   1.000
_cell.length_c   1.000
_cell.angle_alpha   90.00
_cell.angle_beta   90.00
_cell.angle_gamma   90.00
#
_symmetry.space_group_name_H-M   'P 1'
#
loop_
_entity.id
_entity.type
_entity.pdbx_description
1 polymer ?
#
loop_
_entity_poly.entity_id
_entity_poly.type
_entity_poly.pdbx_seq_one_letter_code
_entity_poly.pdbx_strand_id
1 'polypeptide(L)'
;MASLSSERQLRFRWNDHMQHVSKVLTLQRLEEQFCDVTLVSDDGFVMKAHQAILASTSAYFQRVLSEVASDQYPMIVLRGAKFREMSCLLDYMYQGNTQ
;
A
#
# COMPACT_ATOMS: atom_id res chain seq x y z
N MET A 1 -12.56 43.63 -29.52
CA MET A 1 -12.83 43.76 -28.06
C MET A 1 -13.54 42.48 -27.64
N ALA A 2 -13.13 41.65 -26.68
CA ALA A 2 -12.18 41.78 -25.60
C ALA A 2 -11.29 40.52 -25.49
N SER A 3 -10.16 40.68 -24.80
CA SER A 3 -9.08 39.71 -24.61
C SER A 3 -9.53 38.38 -24.02
N LEU A 4 -9.08 37.27 -24.64
CA LEU A 4 -8.99 35.96 -24.00
C LEU A 4 -7.97 36.08 -22.87
N SER A 5 -8.43 36.16 -21.63
CA SER A 5 -7.58 36.08 -20.45
C SER A 5 -6.96 34.69 -20.41
N SER A 6 -5.70 34.60 -20.83
CA SER A 6 -4.89 33.39 -20.71
C SER A 6 -4.59 33.19 -19.23
N GLU A 7 -5.47 32.47 -18.54
CA GLU A 7 -5.28 32.10 -17.14
C GLU A 7 -3.98 31.31 -17.04
N ARG A 8 -2.96 31.90 -16.41
CA ARG A 8 -1.70 31.22 -16.13
C ARG A 8 -2.00 30.07 -15.17
N GLN A 9 -2.06 28.85 -15.71
CA GLN A 9 -2.21 27.64 -14.92
C GLN A 9 -0.95 27.47 -14.04
N LEU A 10 -1.08 27.75 -12.74
CA LEU A 10 -0.03 27.50 -11.76
C LEU A 10 0.13 25.98 -11.61
N ARG A 11 1.31 25.47 -11.98
CA ARG A 11 1.66 24.05 -11.80
C ARG A 11 2.61 23.93 -10.62
N PHE A 12 2.15 23.32 -9.54
CA PHE A 12 2.99 22.94 -8.42
C PHE A 12 3.53 21.54 -8.66
N ARG A 13 4.85 21.39 -8.59
CA ARG A 13 5.52 20.09 -8.66
C ARG A 13 6.38 19.92 -7.42
N TRP A 14 6.10 18.88 -6.64
CA TRP A 14 6.99 18.41 -5.60
C TRP A 14 7.84 17.28 -6.19
N ASN A 15 9.11 17.57 -6.47
CA ASN A 15 10.01 16.69 -7.20
C ASN A 15 10.15 15.30 -6.55
N ASP A 16 10.15 15.22 -5.22
CA ASP A 16 10.38 13.98 -4.46
C ASP A 16 9.12 13.44 -3.78
N HIS A 17 7.93 13.89 -4.21
CA HIS A 17 6.66 13.52 -3.58
C HIS A 17 6.46 12.00 -3.50
N MET A 18 6.73 11.26 -4.59
CA MET A 18 6.56 9.80 -4.60
C MET A 18 7.50 9.09 -3.62
N GLN A 19 8.77 9.52 -3.55
CA GLN A 19 9.74 8.97 -2.61
C GLN A 19 9.34 9.27 -1.16
N HIS A 20 8.88 10.50 -0.90
CA HIS A 20 8.39 10.90 0.41
C HIS A 20 7.17 10.06 0.84
N VAL A 21 6.16 9.93 -0.03
CA VAL A 21 4.95 9.16 0.24
C VAL A 21 5.28 7.68 0.47
N SER A 22 6.11 7.06 -0.37
CA SER A 22 6.58 5.68 -0.18
C SER A 22 7.28 5.49 1.17
N LYS A 23 8.17 6.40 1.54
CA LYS A 23 8.87 6.37 2.84
C LYS A 23 7.90 6.49 4.01
N VAL A 24 6.96 7.44 3.96
CA VAL A 24 5.97 7.65 5.02
C VAL A 24 5.06 6.44 5.17
N LEU A 25 4.53 5.89 4.08
CA LEU A 25 3.68 4.69 4.12
C LEU A 25 4.44 3.46 4.62
N THR A 26 5.73 3.35 4.29
CA THR A 26 6.60 2.29 4.82
C THR A 26 6.71 2.41 6.35
N LEU A 27 6.98 3.60 6.86
CA LEU A 27 7.05 3.86 8.30
C LEU A 27 5.71 3.59 8.99
N GLN A 28 4.60 4.05 8.41
CA GLN A 28 3.25 3.79 8.93
C GLN A 28 2.96 2.30 9.03
N ARG A 29 3.38 1.49 8.04
CA ARG A 29 3.26 0.02 8.14
C ARG A 29 4.08 -0.53 9.30
N LEU A 30 5.35 -0.12 9.43
CA LEU A 30 6.24 -0.61 10.48
C LEU A 30 5.77 -0.22 11.89
N GLU A 31 5.12 0.94 12.02
CA GLU A 31 4.50 1.43 13.25
C GLU A 31 3.03 0.99 13.41
N GLU A 32 2.53 0.14 12.51
CA GLU A 32 1.14 -0.35 12.47
C GLU A 32 0.05 0.74 12.42
N GLN A 33 0.39 1.94 11.95
CA GLN A 33 -0.53 3.06 11.80
C GLN A 33 -1.35 2.93 10.53
N PHE A 34 -2.66 3.20 10.64
CA PHE A 34 -3.61 3.17 9.53
C PHE A 34 -3.72 1.82 8.79
N CYS A 35 -3.12 0.76 9.32
CA CYS A 35 -3.25 -0.58 8.78
C CYS A 35 -4.66 -1.12 8.98
N ASP A 36 -5.30 -1.49 7.88
CA ASP A 36 -6.70 -1.89 7.75
C ASP A 36 -6.83 -3.35 7.27
N VAL A 37 -5.74 -4.12 7.26
CA VAL A 37 -5.73 -5.57 6.98
C VAL A 37 -4.62 -6.27 7.75
N THR A 38 -4.88 -7.50 8.18
CA THR A 38 -3.90 -8.40 8.78
C THR A 38 -3.58 -9.57 7.85
N LEU A 39 -2.30 -9.85 7.67
CA LEU A 39 -1.76 -11.02 6.96
C LEU A 39 -1.19 -12.00 7.97
N VAL A 40 -1.42 -13.29 7.74
CA VAL A 40 -0.85 -14.38 8.55
C VAL A 40 -0.03 -15.27 7.62
N SER A 41 1.26 -15.42 7.91
CA SER A 41 2.15 -16.30 7.15
C SER A 41 1.92 -17.78 7.50
N ASP A 42 2.47 -18.66 6.67
CA ASP A 42 2.34 -20.12 6.84
C ASP A 42 2.95 -20.64 8.16
N ASP A 43 3.98 -19.95 8.68
CA ASP A 43 4.61 -20.21 9.98
C ASP A 43 3.93 -19.47 11.15
N GLY A 44 2.74 -18.89 10.92
CA GLY A 44 1.86 -18.35 11.96
C GLY A 44 2.19 -16.93 12.43
N PHE A 45 3.15 -16.26 11.81
CA PHE A 45 3.46 -14.87 12.14
C PHE A 45 2.42 -13.92 11.53
N VAL A 46 2.14 -12.85 12.27
CA VAL A 46 1.10 -11.87 11.94
C VAL A 46 1.77 -10.57 11.50
N MET A 47 1.28 -9.97 10.42
CA MET A 47 1.76 -8.71 9.87
C MET A 47 0.58 -7.81 9.53
N LYS A 48 0.62 -6.55 9.94
CA LYS A 48 -0.37 -5.55 9.54
C LYS A 48 0.06 -4.80 8.29
N ALA A 49 -0.90 -4.42 7.45
CA ALA A 49 -0.66 -3.69 6.21
C ALA A 49 -1.85 -2.80 5.84
N HIS A 50 -1.68 -2.00 4.78
CA HIS A 50 -2.70 -1.20 4.14
C HIS A 50 -3.30 -1.93 2.92
N GLN A 51 -4.63 -2.09 2.89
CA GLN A 51 -5.39 -2.68 1.80
C GLN A 51 -5.11 -1.97 0.47
N ALA A 52 -5.04 -0.63 0.49
CA ALA A 52 -4.77 0.17 -0.70
C ALA A 52 -3.42 -0.18 -1.35
N ILE A 53 -2.39 -0.45 -0.55
CA ILE A 53 -1.08 -0.84 -1.08
C ILE A 53 -1.12 -2.28 -1.60
N LEU A 54 -1.72 -3.21 -0.86
CA LEU A 54 -1.87 -4.59 -1.33
C LEU A 54 -2.66 -4.68 -2.64
N ALA A 55 -3.80 -3.98 -2.73
CA ALA A 55 -4.68 -4.00 -3.89
C ALA A 55 -4.08 -3.30 -5.12
N SER A 56 -3.28 -2.25 -4.94
CA SER A 56 -2.61 -1.57 -6.06
C SER A 56 -1.41 -2.34 -6.62
N THR A 57 -0.83 -3.25 -5.83
CA THR A 57 0.39 -3.99 -6.19
C THR A 57 0.15 -5.46 -6.51
N SER A 58 -1.06 -5.98 -6.28
CA SER A 58 -1.41 -7.38 -6.53
C SER A 58 -2.88 -7.56 -6.91
N ALA A 59 -3.11 -8.10 -8.10
CA ALA A 59 -4.45 -8.48 -8.56
C ALA A 59 -5.14 -9.52 -7.63
N TYR A 60 -4.35 -10.38 -6.97
CA TYR A 60 -4.88 -11.32 -5.98
C TYR A 60 -5.47 -10.58 -4.77
N PHE A 61 -4.70 -9.67 -4.17
CA PHE A 61 -5.18 -8.92 -3.01
C PHE A 61 -6.32 -7.98 -3.38
N GLN A 62 -6.25 -7.35 -4.56
CA GLN A 62 -7.36 -6.52 -5.06
C GLN A 62 -8.67 -7.30 -5.10
N ARG A 63 -8.66 -8.50 -5.69
CA ARG A 63 -9.85 -9.35 -5.79
C ARG A 63 -10.35 -9.76 -4.40
N VAL A 64 -9.49 -10.36 -3.58
CA VAL A 64 -9.91 -10.90 -2.26
C VAL A 64 -10.41 -9.78 -1.34
N LEU A 65 -9.74 -8.63 -1.31
CA LEU A 65 -10.15 -7.51 -0.47
C LEU A 65 -11.43 -6.84 -0.96
N SER A 66 -11.69 -6.84 -2.28
CA SER A 66 -12.95 -6.30 -2.82
C SER A 66 -14.19 -7.12 -2.48
N GLU A 67 -14.01 -8.39 -2.09
CA GLU A 67 -15.10 -9.27 -1.66
C GLU A 67 -15.44 -9.11 -0.16
N VAL A 68 -14.58 -8.42 0.61
CA VAL A 68 -14.78 -8.22 2.05
C VAL A 68 -15.76 -7.07 2.27
N ALA A 69 -16.74 -7.28 3.16
CA ALA A 69 -17.70 -6.23 3.51
C ALA A 69 -17.00 -5.05 4.20
N SER A 70 -17.47 -3.82 3.93
CA SER A 70 -16.83 -2.58 4.38
C SER A 70 -16.77 -2.40 5.90
N ASP A 71 -17.58 -3.14 6.66
CA ASP A 71 -17.63 -3.14 8.13
C ASP A 71 -16.78 -4.24 8.76
N GLN A 72 -16.09 -5.05 7.95
CA GLN A 72 -15.22 -6.13 8.42
C GLN A 72 -13.74 -5.75 8.32
N TYR A 73 -12.96 -6.22 9.29
CA TYR A 73 -11.51 -6.15 9.26
C TYR A 73 -10.94 -7.45 8.65
N PRO A 74 -10.36 -7.41 7.44
CA PRO A 74 -9.87 -8.63 6.79
C PRO A 74 -8.65 -9.22 7.48
N MET A 75 -8.68 -10.55 7.64
CA MET A 75 -7.53 -11.37 8.02
C MET A 75 -7.27 -12.39 6.91
N ILE A 76 -6.11 -12.30 6.27
CA ILE A 76 -5.74 -13.15 5.13
C ILE A 76 -4.62 -14.09 5.55
N VAL A 77 -4.89 -15.40 5.48
CA VAL A 77 -3.87 -16.44 5.72
C VAL A 77 -3.24 -16.82 4.39
N LEU A 78 -1.93 -16.62 4.26
CA LEU A 78 -1.17 -16.91 3.05
C LEU A 78 -0.36 -18.18 3.25
N ARG A 79 -0.90 -19.28 2.72
CA ARG A 79 -0.26 -20.59 2.76
C ARG A 79 0.90 -20.65 1.77
N GLY A 80 1.98 -21.32 2.16
CA GLY A 80 3.16 -21.50 1.32
C GLY A 80 4.11 -20.30 1.24
N ALA A 81 3.87 -19.24 2.02
CA ALA A 81 4.80 -18.13 2.20
C ALA A 81 5.11 -17.95 3.69
N LYS A 82 6.38 -18.11 4.07
CA LYS A 82 6.85 -17.87 5.43
C LYS A 82 6.97 -16.38 5.71
N PHE A 83 7.06 -16.03 6.99
CA PHE A 83 7.21 -14.64 7.43
C PHE A 83 8.29 -13.88 6.65
N ARG A 84 9.46 -14.50 6.43
CA ARG A 84 10.58 -13.86 5.71
C ARG A 84 10.20 -13.48 4.28
N GLU A 85 9.57 -14.40 3.55
CA GLU A 85 9.17 -14.18 2.15
C GLU A 85 8.07 -13.12 2.07
N MET A 86 7.11 -13.18 3.00
CA MET A 86 6.05 -12.19 3.16
C MET A 86 6.59 -10.80 3.49
N SER A 87 7.59 -10.70 4.37
CA SER A 87 8.24 -9.43 4.70
C SER A 87 8.93 -8.83 3.48
N CYS A 88 9.70 -9.63 2.74
CA CYS A 88 10.35 -9.17 1.50
C CYS A 88 9.33 -8.71 0.45
N LEU A 89 8.21 -9.43 0.31
CA LEU A 89 7.11 -9.05 -0.59
C LEU A 89 6.49 -7.71 -0.15
N LEU A 90 6.24 -7.54 1.15
CA LEU A 90 5.71 -6.28 1.67
C LEU A 90 6.69 -5.13 1.49
N ASP A 91 7.99 -5.34 1.71
CA ASP A 91 9.00 -4.32 1.46
C ASP A 91 9.00 -3.89 -0.02
N TYR A 92 8.91 -4.86 -0.94
CA TYR A 92 8.74 -4.59 -2.37
C TYR A 92 7.49 -3.75 -2.67
N MET A 93 6.34 -4.11 -2.11
CA MET A 93 5.07 -3.43 -2.37
C MET A 93 5.09 -1.96 -1.90
N TYR A 94 5.81 -1.65 -0.83
CA TYR A 94 5.87 -0.31 -0.28
C TYR A 94 6.98 0.57 -0.88
N GLN A 95 8.11 -0.05 -1.26
CA GLN A 95 9.31 0.67 -1.71
C GLN A 95 9.57 0.55 -3.21
N GLY A 96 8.89 -0.36 -3.91
CA GLY A 96 9.09 -0.65 -5.34
C GLY A 96 10.40 -1.39 -5.65
N ASN A 97 11.15 -1.82 -4.63
CA ASN A 97 12.40 -2.55 -4.79
C ASN A 97 12.60 -3.57 -3.65
N THR A 98 13.36 -4.63 -3.92
CA THR A 98 13.83 -5.63 -2.94
C THR A 98 15.34 -5.55 -2.85
N GLN A 99 15.90 -5.65 -1.64
CA GLN A 99 17.33 -5.93 -1.42
C GLN A 99 17.59 -7.42 -1.31
#